data_AF-A0A4Y2REG3-F1
#
_entry.id   AF-A0A4Y2REG3-F1
#
_cell.length_a   1.000
_cell.length_b   1.000
_cell.length_c   1.000
_cell.angle_alpha   90.00
_cell.angle_beta   90.00
_cell.angle_gamma   90.00
#
_symmetry.space_group_name_H-M   'P 1'
#
loop_
_entity.id
_entity.type
_entity.pdbx_description
1 polymer ?
#
loop_
_entity_poly.entity_id
_entity_poly.type
_entity_poly.pdbx_seq_one_letter_code
_entity_poly.pdbx_strand_id
1 'polypeptide(L)'
;MNNGRSEYFFSWFIENYSYCWHKNGEKLVSPNFTIYDLEGTIWNLQLYPRGMRNEDEGHISLFLDRSKQDDGPENVSINYELSFLAADGSAICSGETEYEFKRGKGYGYGKFLKMDKILLRRNSDYLPEDILTVSCKIWKGEGKVQNIGQSSARSRIRVEKNSFLLIVEQNNM
;
A
#
# COMPACT_ATOMS: atom_id res chain seq x y z
N MET A 1 10.58 -3.38 34.04
CA MET A 1 9.64 -2.96 32.99
C MET A 1 10.34 -3.17 31.66
N ASN A 2 9.80 -4.02 30.79
CA ASN A 2 10.38 -4.23 29.46
C ASN A 2 10.05 -2.99 28.60
N ASN A 3 10.99 -2.05 28.54
CA ASN A 3 10.95 -0.90 27.63
C ASN A 3 11.38 -1.36 26.23
N GLY A 4 10.61 -2.28 25.65
CA GLY A 4 10.85 -2.82 24.31
C GLY A 4 9.92 -2.18 23.29
N ARG A 5 10.43 -1.87 22.11
CA ARG A 5 9.66 -1.44 20.94
C ARG A 5 9.19 -2.69 20.20
N SER A 6 7.89 -2.95 20.22
CA SER A 6 7.30 -4.08 19.50
C SER A 6 7.02 -3.68 18.06
N GLU A 7 7.60 -4.37 17.08
CA GLU A 7 7.51 -4.02 15.66
C GLU A 7 6.90 -5.13 14.81
N TYR A 8 5.97 -4.75 13.95
CA TYR A 8 5.35 -5.62 12.96
C TYR A 8 5.57 -5.07 11.54
N PHE A 9 5.82 -5.96 10.59
CA PHE A 9 6.04 -5.59 9.19
C PHE A 9 4.97 -6.19 8.26
N PHE A 10 4.41 -5.37 7.39
CA PHE A 10 3.48 -5.81 6.36
C PHE A 10 3.97 -5.35 4.98
N SER A 11 4.08 -6.29 4.03
CA SER A 11 4.40 -5.99 2.64
C SER A 11 3.23 -6.31 1.72
N TRP A 12 2.87 -5.38 0.84
CA TRP A 12 1.80 -5.55 -0.13
C TRP A 12 2.32 -5.39 -1.56
N PHE A 13 2.21 -6.45 -2.34
CA PHE A 13 2.65 -6.53 -3.73
C PHE A 13 1.44 -6.38 -4.65
N ILE A 14 1.45 -5.36 -5.50
CA ILE A 14 0.35 -5.09 -6.44
C ILE A 14 0.85 -5.37 -7.86
N GLU A 15 0.43 -6.50 -8.40
CA GLU A 15 0.80 -6.95 -9.74
C GLU A 15 -0.06 -6.27 -10.82
N ASN A 16 0.54 -6.16 -12.01
CA ASN A 16 -0.06 -5.50 -13.18
C ASN A 16 -0.36 -4.02 -12.90
N TYR A 17 0.52 -3.34 -12.14
CA TYR A 17 0.26 -1.98 -11.68
C TYR A 17 0.15 -0.97 -12.82
N SER A 18 0.84 -1.20 -13.95
CA SER A 18 0.72 -0.35 -15.14
C SER A 18 -0.69 -0.33 -15.75
N TYR A 19 -1.53 -1.33 -15.45
CA TYR A 19 -2.94 -1.40 -15.85
C TYR A 19 -3.89 -0.74 -14.84
N CYS A 20 -3.35 -0.03 -13.85
CA CYS A 20 -4.14 0.66 -12.84
C CYS A 20 -4.81 1.92 -13.41
N TRP A 21 -6.06 1.79 -13.85
CA TRP A 21 -6.86 2.87 -14.42
C TRP A 21 -7.91 3.47 -13.47
N HIS A 22 -7.77 3.20 -12.17
CA HIS A 22 -8.57 3.83 -11.11
C HIS A 22 -8.60 5.35 -11.28
N LYS A 23 -9.76 5.96 -11.05
CA LYS A 23 -9.94 7.43 -11.07
C LYS A 23 -9.46 8.05 -9.75
N ASN A 24 -9.33 9.38 -9.72
CA ASN A 24 -9.12 10.09 -8.46
C ASN A 24 -10.25 9.74 -7.47
N GLY A 25 -9.90 9.50 -6.21
CA GLY A 25 -10.82 9.03 -5.16
C GLY A 25 -11.10 7.52 -5.17
N GLU A 26 -10.78 6.79 -6.25
CA GLU A 26 -10.87 5.33 -6.26
C GLU A 26 -9.60 4.70 -5.67
N LYS A 27 -9.76 3.56 -5.00
CA LYS A 27 -8.70 2.93 -4.22
C LYS A 27 -8.58 1.44 -4.44
N LEU A 28 -7.36 0.96 -4.26
CA LEU A 28 -7.04 -0.43 -3.98
C LEU A 28 -6.96 -0.60 -2.46
N VAL A 29 -7.42 -1.75 -1.96
CA VAL A 29 -7.36 -2.09 -0.54
C VAL A 29 -6.58 -3.39 -0.39
N SER A 30 -5.61 -3.43 0.52
CA SER A 30 -4.90 -4.67 0.82
C SER A 30 -5.81 -5.65 1.56
N PRO A 31 -5.50 -6.96 1.56
CA PRO A 31 -6.04 -7.87 2.55
C PRO A 31 -5.78 -7.35 3.97
N ASN A 32 -6.67 -7.69 4.88
CA ASN A 32 -6.50 -7.38 6.30
C ASN A 32 -5.32 -8.17 6.88
N PHE A 33 -4.56 -7.54 7.77
CA PHE A 33 -3.56 -8.19 8.60
C PHE A 33 -3.84 -7.91 10.06
N THR A 34 -3.73 -8.96 10.88
CA THR A 34 -4.02 -8.92 12.33
C THR A 34 -2.72 -8.92 13.09
N ILE A 35 -2.60 -8.04 14.09
CA ILE A 35 -1.42 -7.98 14.96
C ILE A 35 -1.86 -8.34 16.38
N TYR A 36 -1.72 -9.62 16.73
CA TYR A 36 -2.17 -10.15 18.02
C TYR A 36 -1.46 -9.49 19.21
N ASP A 37 -0.14 -9.28 19.09
CA ASP A 37 0.68 -8.64 20.13
C ASP A 37 0.44 -7.12 20.25
N LEU A 38 -0.29 -6.51 19.31
CA LEU A 38 -0.81 -5.14 19.40
C LEU A 38 -2.32 -5.17 19.61
N GLU A 39 -2.72 -5.84 20.70
CA GLU A 39 -4.09 -5.83 21.23
C GLU A 39 -5.13 -6.40 20.23
N GLY A 40 -4.72 -7.36 19.38
CA GLY A 40 -5.63 -7.99 18.42
C GLY A 40 -6.20 -7.03 17.37
N THR A 41 -5.49 -5.94 17.08
CA THR A 41 -5.93 -4.93 16.10
C THR A 41 -5.81 -5.46 14.66
N ILE A 42 -6.77 -5.07 13.82
CA ILE A 42 -6.84 -5.50 12.42
C ILE A 42 -6.68 -4.27 11.52
N TRP A 43 -5.79 -4.38 10.54
CA TRP A 43 -5.37 -3.26 9.70
C TRP A 43 -5.42 -3.62 8.21
N ASN A 44 -5.54 -2.62 7.35
CA ASN A 44 -5.28 -2.74 5.91
C ASN A 44 -4.62 -1.46 5.39
N LEU A 45 -4.01 -1.55 4.22
CA LEU A 45 -3.52 -0.40 3.47
C LEU A 45 -4.54 0.02 2.40
N GLN A 46 -4.73 1.32 2.27
CA GLN A 46 -5.55 1.92 1.22
C GLN A 46 -4.66 2.76 0.31
N LEU A 47 -4.55 2.34 -0.94
CA LEU A 47 -3.77 3.01 -1.97
C LEU A 47 -4.73 3.70 -2.95
N TYR A 48 -4.57 5.00 -3.14
CA TYR A 48 -5.30 5.79 -4.14
C TYR A 48 -4.33 6.14 -5.29
N PRO A 49 -4.36 5.39 -6.40
CA PRO A 49 -3.35 5.50 -7.47
C PRO A 49 -3.30 6.88 -8.15
N ARG A 50 -4.39 7.66 -8.06
CA ARG A 50 -4.52 9.00 -8.67
C ARG A 50 -4.95 10.07 -7.68
N GLY A 51 -4.66 9.88 -6.40
CA GLY A 51 -5.01 10.82 -5.33
C GLY A 51 -6.34 10.45 -4.65
N MET A 52 -6.44 10.71 -3.35
CA MET A 52 -7.67 10.49 -2.56
C MET A 52 -8.69 11.61 -2.77
N ARG A 53 -8.23 12.86 -2.86
CA ARG A 53 -9.06 14.05 -3.08
C ARG A 53 -8.62 14.79 -4.33
N ASN A 54 -9.45 15.75 -4.77
CA ASN A 54 -9.11 16.65 -5.88
C ASN A 54 -7.78 17.39 -5.63
N GLU A 55 -7.53 17.82 -4.39
CA GLU A 55 -6.29 18.50 -4.04
C GLU A 55 -5.05 17.62 -4.17
N ASP A 56 -5.21 16.28 -4.11
CA ASP A 56 -4.16 15.27 -4.18
C ASP A 56 -3.88 14.79 -5.62
N GLU A 57 -4.55 15.36 -6.62
CA GLU A 57 -4.39 14.97 -8.01
C GLU A 57 -2.91 15.05 -8.46
N GLY A 58 -2.52 14.13 -9.35
CA GLY A 58 -1.13 13.97 -9.81
C GLY A 58 -0.21 13.27 -8.80
N HIS A 59 -0.73 12.86 -7.64
CA HIS A 59 0.01 12.10 -6.63
C HIS A 59 -0.68 10.76 -6.37
N ILE A 60 0.09 9.80 -5.87
CA ILE A 60 -0.39 8.57 -5.27
C ILE A 60 -0.58 8.86 -3.79
N SER A 61 -1.75 8.53 -3.24
CA SER A 61 -2.02 8.63 -1.80
C SER A 61 -1.96 7.25 -1.15
N LEU A 62 -1.50 7.19 0.10
CA LEU A 62 -1.36 5.94 0.84
C LEU A 62 -1.74 6.14 2.31
N PHE A 63 -2.59 5.25 2.82
CA PHE A 63 -3.12 5.31 4.17
C PHE A 63 -3.09 3.94 4.84
N LEU A 64 -2.87 3.95 6.16
CA LEU A 64 -3.12 2.83 7.04
C LEU A 64 -4.54 2.99 7.61
N ASP A 65 -5.36 1.96 7.54
CA ASP A 65 -6.74 1.97 8.02
C ASP A 65 -6.96 0.87 9.05
N ARG A 66 -7.58 1.24 10.18
CA ARG A 66 -7.96 0.31 11.24
C ARG A 66 -9.37 -0.23 10.97
N SER A 67 -9.53 -1.54 11.09
CA SER A 67 -10.84 -2.19 10.97
C SER A 67 -11.86 -1.65 11.97
N LYS A 68 -13.14 -1.70 11.61
CA LYS A 68 -14.26 -1.42 12.53
C LYS A 68 -14.51 -2.57 13.51
N GLN A 69 -14.08 -3.78 13.16
CA GLN A 69 -14.50 -5.04 13.76
C GLN A 69 -13.34 -5.82 14.39
N ASP A 70 -12.30 -5.14 14.89
CA ASP A 70 -11.23 -5.82 15.62
C ASP A 70 -11.57 -6.07 17.10
N ASP A 71 -10.68 -6.70 17.85
CA ASP A 71 -10.90 -7.00 19.28
C ASP A 71 -10.19 -6.00 20.22
N GLY A 72 -9.44 -5.04 19.66
CA GLY A 72 -8.67 -4.06 20.43
C GLY A 72 -9.50 -2.96 21.07
N PRO A 73 -8.91 -2.09 21.91
CA PRO A 73 -9.65 -1.00 22.55
C PRO A 73 -10.16 0.04 21.54
N GLU A 74 -11.13 0.87 21.94
CA GLU A 74 -11.78 1.83 21.02
C GLU A 74 -10.77 2.73 20.28
N ASN A 75 -9.75 3.19 21.00
CA ASN A 75 -8.65 3.99 20.48
C ASN A 75 -7.32 3.28 20.74
N VAL A 76 -6.40 3.30 19.77
CA VAL A 76 -5.04 2.78 19.92
C VAL A 76 -4.06 3.77 19.30
N SER A 77 -3.11 4.27 20.10
CA SER A 77 -1.99 5.07 19.59
C SER A 77 -0.90 4.16 19.03
N ILE A 78 -0.57 4.40 17.77
CA ILE A 78 0.37 3.59 16.99
C ILE A 78 1.34 4.51 16.25
N ASN A 79 2.61 4.14 16.30
CA ASN A 79 3.61 4.69 15.40
C ASN A 79 3.70 3.78 14.18
N TYR A 80 3.79 4.37 12.99
CA TYR A 80 3.94 3.59 11.77
C TYR A 80 4.71 4.34 10.70
N GLU A 81 5.32 3.57 9.82
CA GLU A 81 6.01 4.02 8.62
C GLU A 81 5.33 3.39 7.41
N LEU A 82 4.98 4.21 6.43
CA LEU A 82 4.53 3.77 5.11
C LEU A 82 5.65 4.01 4.11
N SER A 83 5.84 3.11 3.17
CA SER A 83 6.84 3.28 2.11
C SER A 83 6.47 2.59 0.80
N PHE A 84 6.96 3.16 -0.30
CA PHE A 84 7.07 2.46 -1.58
C PHE A 84 8.50 2.01 -1.76
N LEU A 85 8.71 0.75 -2.15
CA LEU A 85 10.03 0.14 -2.26
C LEU A 85 10.44 -0.04 -3.72
N ALA A 86 11.72 0.17 -3.99
CA ALA A 86 12.38 -0.16 -5.25
C ALA A 86 12.73 -1.66 -5.30
N ALA A 87 13.21 -2.12 -6.46
CA ALA A 87 13.56 -3.52 -6.70
C ALA A 87 14.66 -4.05 -5.77
N ASP A 88 15.57 -3.18 -5.33
CA ASP A 88 16.64 -3.51 -4.38
C ASP A 88 16.18 -3.45 -2.91
N GLY A 89 14.91 -3.16 -2.66
CA GLY A 89 14.33 -3.00 -1.33
C GLY A 89 14.53 -1.62 -0.70
N SER A 90 15.23 -0.70 -1.36
CA SER A 90 15.37 0.68 -0.88
C SER A 90 14.05 1.45 -0.97
N ALA A 91 13.84 2.42 -0.08
CA ALA A 91 12.64 3.24 -0.10
C ALA A 91 12.71 4.27 -1.23
N ILE A 92 11.75 4.22 -2.16
CA ILE A 92 11.51 5.27 -3.16
C ILE A 92 10.98 6.54 -2.47
N CYS A 93 10.07 6.32 -1.52
CA CYS A 93 9.66 7.31 -0.54
C CYS A 93 9.18 6.59 0.72
N SER A 94 9.35 7.24 1.86
CA SER A 94 8.86 6.77 3.15
C SER A 94 8.28 7.96 3.94
N GLY A 95 7.34 7.66 4.82
CA GLY A 95 6.78 8.61 5.75
C GLY A 95 6.49 7.92 7.07
N GLU A 96 7.09 8.42 8.14
CA GLU A 96 6.88 7.98 9.51
C GLU A 96 6.00 8.98 10.25
N THR A 97 5.05 8.48 11.04
CA THR A 97 4.11 9.30 11.81
C THR A 97 3.49 8.51 12.95
N GLU A 98 2.81 9.21 13.83
CA GLU A 98 2.06 8.65 14.95
C GLU A 98 0.63 9.18 14.92
N TYR A 99 -0.34 8.28 15.08
CA TYR A 99 -1.74 8.66 15.22
C TYR A 99 -2.42 7.80 16.28
N GLU A 100 -3.41 8.41 16.94
CA GLU A 100 -4.42 7.67 17.69
C GLU A 100 -5.53 7.22 16.75
N PHE A 101 -5.64 5.90 16.56
CA PHE A 101 -6.64 5.30 15.70
C PHE A 101 -7.88 4.88 16.49
N LYS A 102 -8.99 5.57 16.22
CA LYS A 102 -10.31 5.03 16.50
C LYS A 102 -10.64 3.90 15.53
N ARG A 103 -11.40 2.90 15.95
CA ARG A 103 -11.94 1.85 15.07
C ARG A 103 -12.59 2.44 13.80
N GLY A 104 -12.25 1.88 12.65
CA GLY A 104 -12.76 2.33 11.34
C GLY A 104 -12.22 3.67 10.86
N LYS A 105 -11.11 4.16 11.42
CA LYS A 105 -10.40 5.34 10.95
C LYS A 105 -9.09 4.95 10.28
N GLY A 106 -8.66 5.80 9.35
CA GLY A 106 -7.39 5.66 8.67
C GLY A 106 -6.68 7.01 8.56
N TYR A 107 -5.35 6.94 8.59
CA TYR A 107 -4.44 8.08 8.54
C TYR A 107 -3.26 7.77 7.63
N GLY A 108 -2.65 8.81 7.06
CA GLY A 108 -1.62 8.66 6.05
C GLY A 108 -1.43 9.94 5.23
N TYR A 109 -1.04 9.77 3.97
CA TYR A 109 -0.51 10.86 3.15
C TYR A 109 -1.35 11.02 1.87
N GLY A 110 -2.01 12.17 1.72
CA GLY A 110 -2.72 12.54 0.49
C GLY A 110 -1.78 12.70 -0.72
N LYS A 111 -0.62 13.33 -0.51
CA LYS A 111 0.40 13.56 -1.55
C LYS A 111 1.68 12.79 -1.24
N PHE A 112 1.62 11.46 -1.25
CA PHE A 112 2.75 10.64 -0.80
C PHE A 112 3.86 10.55 -1.84
N LEU A 113 3.52 10.27 -3.10
CA LEU A 113 4.48 10.17 -4.20
C LEU A 113 3.90 10.79 -5.47
N LYS A 114 4.70 11.58 -6.21
CA LYS A 114 4.26 12.05 -7.53
C LYS A 114 4.07 10.87 -8.48
N MET A 115 2.92 10.85 -9.16
CA MET A 115 2.50 9.73 -10.00
C MET A 115 3.44 9.51 -11.20
N ASP A 116 4.02 10.58 -11.73
CA ASP A 116 4.95 10.55 -12.87
C ASP A 116 6.22 9.73 -12.60
N LYS A 117 6.71 9.72 -11.36
CA LYS A 117 7.87 8.92 -10.95
C LYS A 117 7.68 7.43 -11.19
N ILE A 118 6.45 6.92 -11.00
CA ILE A 118 6.13 5.50 -11.16
C ILE A 118 5.53 5.21 -12.53
N LEU A 119 4.45 5.91 -12.92
CA LEU A 119 3.65 5.53 -14.09
C LEU A 119 4.23 6.01 -15.43
N LEU A 120 4.86 7.18 -15.48
CA LEU A 120 5.37 7.72 -16.75
C LEU A 120 6.70 7.09 -17.15
N ARG A 121 7.53 6.73 -16.17
CA ARG A 121 8.87 6.20 -16.45
C ARG A 121 8.90 4.70 -16.67
N ARG A 122 7.85 3.95 -16.24
CA ARG A 122 7.79 2.47 -16.24
C ARG A 122 9.16 1.87 -15.88
N ASN A 123 9.80 2.47 -14.87
CA ASN A 123 11.17 2.14 -14.54
C ASN A 123 11.17 0.76 -13.87
N SER A 124 11.94 -0.18 -14.43
CA SER A 124 12.14 -1.50 -13.82
C SER A 124 12.68 -1.42 -12.40
N ASP A 125 13.35 -0.31 -12.04
CA ASP A 125 13.85 -0.11 -10.68
C ASP A 125 12.71 0.10 -9.66
N TYR A 126 11.54 0.59 -10.09
CA TYR A 126 10.41 0.93 -9.22
C TYR A 126 9.20 0.01 -9.39
N LEU A 127 9.06 -0.58 -10.58
CA LEU A 127 8.03 -1.56 -10.92
C LEU A 127 8.68 -2.81 -11.53
N PRO A 128 9.54 -3.52 -10.78
CA PRO A 128 10.09 -4.79 -11.26
C PRO A 128 8.95 -5.75 -11.58
N GLU A 129 8.95 -6.33 -12.78
CA GLU A 129 7.88 -7.23 -13.25
C GLU A 129 6.47 -6.61 -13.19
N ASP A 130 6.36 -5.28 -13.31
CA ASP A 130 5.10 -4.53 -13.17
C ASP A 130 4.42 -4.70 -11.80
N ILE A 131 5.23 -4.84 -10.75
CA ILE A 131 4.78 -4.97 -9.36
C ILE A 131 5.12 -3.69 -8.59
N LEU A 132 4.09 -3.02 -8.06
CA LEU A 132 4.28 -1.99 -7.05
C LEU A 132 4.41 -2.65 -5.67
N THR A 133 5.53 -2.36 -4.98
CA THR A 133 5.76 -2.85 -3.62
C THR A 133 5.47 -1.75 -2.60
N VAL A 134 4.48 -1.99 -1.75
CA VAL A 134 4.13 -1.12 -0.62
C VAL A 134 4.56 -1.81 0.67
N SER A 135 5.16 -1.07 1.59
CA SER A 135 5.54 -1.57 2.90
C SER A 135 4.92 -0.72 4.01
N CYS A 136 4.56 -1.39 5.10
CA CYS A 136 4.09 -0.78 6.32
C CYS A 136 4.81 -1.41 7.51
N LYS A 137 5.49 -0.58 8.30
CA LYS A 137 6.06 -0.96 9.58
C LYS A 137 5.19 -0.33 10.67
N ILE A 138 4.71 -1.13 11.62
CA ILE A 138 3.86 -0.69 12.73
C ILE A 138 4.58 -1.00 14.02
N TRP A 139 4.59 -0.07 14.97
CA TRP A 139 5.18 -0.32 16.28
C TRP A 139 4.54 0.44 17.43
N LYS A 140 4.79 -0.09 18.62
CA LYS A 140 4.41 0.52 19.90
C LYS A 140 5.55 0.39 20.90
N GLY A 141 5.68 1.40 21.76
CA GLY A 141 6.73 1.48 22.77
C GLY A 141 8.05 2.03 22.22
N GLU A 142 8.96 2.28 23.14
CA GLU A 142 10.29 2.81 22.89
C GLU A 142 11.35 1.84 23.41
N GLY A 143 12.57 1.94 22.87
CA GLY A 143 13.72 1.15 23.33
C GLY A 143 14.06 -0.02 22.43
N LYS A 144 14.45 -1.16 23.03
CA LYS A 144 15.01 -2.29 22.28
C LYS A 144 13.94 -2.90 21.37
N VAL A 145 14.25 -3.00 20.09
CA VAL A 145 13.36 -3.60 19.08
C VAL A 145 13.13 -5.08 19.38
N GLN A 146 11.85 -5.45 19.39
CA GLN A 146 11.34 -6.81 19.44
C GLN A 146 10.44 -6.98 18.22
N ASN A 147 10.88 -7.79 17.26
CA ASN A 147 10.04 -8.11 16.11
C ASN A 147 8.93 -9.06 16.58
N ILE A 148 7.68 -8.61 16.48
CA ILE A 148 6.48 -9.36 16.88
C ILE A 148 5.80 -10.04 15.68
N GLY A 149 6.32 -9.85 14.47
CA GLY A 149 5.89 -10.60 13.31
C GLY A 149 6.05 -9.86 11.99
N GLN A 150 5.83 -10.61 10.92
CA GLN A 150 5.71 -10.06 9.58
C GLN A 150 4.68 -10.84 8.77
N SER A 151 4.04 -10.17 7.82
CA SER A 151 3.22 -10.84 6.81
C SER A 151 3.31 -10.13 5.47
N SER A 152 2.82 -10.80 4.44
CA SER A 152 2.71 -10.18 3.12
C SER A 152 1.42 -10.57 2.43
N ALA A 153 1.01 -9.70 1.52
CA ALA A 153 -0.15 -9.91 0.68
C ALA A 153 0.18 -9.58 -0.77
N ARG A 154 -0.57 -10.19 -1.68
CA ARG A 154 -0.47 -9.94 -3.12
C ARG A 154 -1.85 -9.69 -3.71
N SER A 155 -1.98 -8.60 -4.43
CA SER A 155 -3.17 -8.27 -5.22
C SER A 155 -2.80 -8.21 -6.69
N ARG A 156 -3.67 -8.68 -7.57
CA ARG A 156 -3.46 -8.64 -9.02
C ARG A 156 -4.57 -7.84 -9.68
N ILE A 157 -4.21 -6.78 -10.40
CA ILE A 157 -5.16 -6.08 -11.27
C ILE A 157 -5.48 -6.99 -12.46
N ARG A 158 -6.76 -7.32 -12.62
CA ARG A 158 -7.22 -8.17 -13.72
C ARG A 158 -7.16 -7.39 -15.02
N VAL A 159 -6.62 -8.04 -16.05
CA VAL A 159 -6.54 -7.52 -17.41
C VAL A 159 -7.21 -8.53 -18.33
N GLU A 160 -8.20 -8.10 -19.11
CA GLU A 160 -8.77 -8.92 -20.17
C GLU A 160 -7.91 -8.77 -21.43
N LYS A 161 -7.37 -9.89 -21.90
CA LYS A 161 -6.61 -9.93 -23.16
C LYS A 161 -7.56 -10.33 -24.28
N ASN A 162 -8.07 -9.32 -25.00
CA ASN A 162 -8.85 -9.54 -26.22
C ASN A 162 -7.92 -9.48 -27.43
N SER A 163 -7.76 -10.61 -28.12
CA SER A 163 -7.02 -10.70 -29.38
C SER A 163 -8.00 -10.88 -30.53
N PHE A 164 -7.88 -10.07 -31.57
CA PHE A 164 -8.59 -10.26 -32.83
C PHE A 164 -7.63 -10.78 -33.90
N LEU A 165 -8.06 -11.79 -34.65
CA LEU A 165 -7.41 -12.20 -35.89
C LEU A 165 -7.97 -11.33 -37.01
N LEU A 166 -7.15 -10.45 -37.56
CA LEU A 166 -7.49 -9.70 -38.76
C LEU A 166 -7.11 -10.55 -39.97
N ILE A 167 -8.10 -11.17 -40.61
CA ILE A 167 -7.91 -11.79 -41.92
C ILE A 167 -7.91 -10.65 -42.92
N VAL A 168 -6.73 -10.33 -43.47
CA VAL A 168 -6.62 -9.39 -44.58
C VAL A 168 -6.88 -10.16 -45.86
N GLU A 169 -8.05 -9.97 -46.46
CA GLU A 169 -8.31 -10.44 -47.82
C GLU A 169 -7.46 -9.61 -48.80
N GLN A 170 -6.47 -10.26 -49.42
CA GLN A 170 -5.79 -9.69 -50.59
C GLN A 170 -6.77 -9.75 -51.77
N ASN A 171 -7.42 -8.62 -52.05
CA ASN A 171 -8.12 -8.44 -53.31
C ASN A 171 -7.08 -8.32 -54.43
N ASN A 172 -6.81 -9.43 -55.12
CA ASN A 172 -6.17 -9.42 -56.43
C ASN A 172 -7.23 -9.17 -57.50
N MET A 173 -7.33 -7.91 -57.95
CA MET A 173 -7.54 -7.43 -59.33
C MET A 173 -8.12 -6.02 -59.34
#